data_AF-A0A927BHW3-F1
#
_entry.id   AF-A0A927BHW3-F1
#
_cell.length_a   1.000
_cell.length_b   1.000
_cell.length_c   1.000
_cell.angle_alpha   90.00
_cell.angle_beta   90.00
_cell.angle_gamma   90.00
#
_symmetry.space_group_name_H-M   'P 1'
#
loop_
_entity.id
_entity.type
_entity.pdbx_description
1 polymer ?
#
loop_
_entity_poly.entity_id
_entity_poly.type
_entity_poly.pdbx_seq_one_letter_code
_entity_poly.pdbx_strand_id
1 'polypeptide(L)'
;MGSAPGRGPGLGLGYFLLPAGGVLSLTGVITGDGTLTGLSWIMWLLGILLLLWNRSRRPADPRELAAAAAAGDARAVRGLRTLALTARAEGRPDAAERMLRQAAEAGDAESMWELGRLVEHRRGLPEAEPWFRMAADHGHTVAKRLFRPGGALHRDGAGPTA
;
A
#
# COMPACT_ATOMS: atom_id res chain seq x y z
N MET A 1 21.42 1.67 -42.30
CA MET A 1 21.25 0.20 -42.33
C MET A 1 21.72 -0.37 -41.00
N GLY A 2 20.88 -1.19 -40.35
CA GLY A 2 21.28 -2.18 -39.35
C GLY A 2 21.31 -1.74 -37.88
N SER A 3 20.21 -1.96 -37.14
CA SER A 3 20.15 -2.82 -35.94
C SER A 3 18.81 -2.64 -35.20
N ALA A 4 18.07 -3.75 -35.07
CA ALA A 4 16.85 -3.89 -34.26
C ALA A 4 17.20 -4.26 -32.80
N PRO A 5 16.25 -4.34 -31.83
CA PRO A 5 15.29 -5.45 -31.83
C PRO A 5 13.84 -5.05 -31.50
N GLY A 6 12.93 -5.90 -31.99
CA GLY A 6 11.48 -5.76 -31.81
C GLY A 6 11.03 -5.97 -30.37
N ARG A 7 10.03 -5.18 -29.99
CA ARG A 7 9.21 -5.41 -28.79
C ARG A 7 8.35 -6.66 -29.00
N GLY A 8 8.64 -7.72 -28.26
CA GLY A 8 7.68 -8.80 -28.04
C GLY A 8 6.73 -8.42 -26.89
N PRO A 9 5.40 -8.61 -27.03
CA PRO A 9 4.52 -8.64 -25.87
C PRO A 9 4.77 -9.94 -25.10
N GLY A 10 5.28 -9.80 -23.86
CA GLY A 10 5.45 -10.91 -22.91
C GLY A 10 4.11 -11.46 -22.46
N LEU A 11 3.53 -12.33 -23.28
CA LEU A 11 2.32 -13.09 -22.97
C LEU A 11 2.69 -14.29 -22.06
N GLY A 12 2.38 -14.14 -20.77
CA GLY A 12 1.89 -15.19 -19.88
C GLY A 12 2.62 -16.53 -19.83
N LEU A 13 3.69 -16.61 -19.04
CA LEU A 13 4.24 -17.88 -18.53
C LEU A 13 3.32 -18.57 -17.49
N GLY A 14 2.08 -18.09 -17.30
CA GLY A 14 1.10 -18.62 -16.36
C GLY A 14 -0.04 -19.44 -17.00
N TYR A 15 -0.05 -19.61 -18.33
CA TYR A 15 -1.18 -20.26 -19.03
C TYR A 15 -0.89 -21.70 -19.47
N PHE A 16 0.29 -22.25 -19.15
CA PHE A 16 0.73 -23.55 -19.67
C PHE A 16 0.60 -24.74 -18.69
N LEU A 17 -0.07 -24.56 -17.55
CA LEU A 17 -0.35 -25.64 -16.59
C LEU A 17 -1.83 -26.01 -16.47
N LEU A 18 -2.54 -25.91 -17.59
CA LEU A 18 -3.83 -26.58 -17.84
C LEU A 18 -3.68 -27.28 -19.20
N PRO A 19 -3.18 -28.54 -19.23
CA PRO A 19 -4.04 -29.68 -18.94
C PRO A 19 -3.28 -30.86 -18.29
N ALA A 20 -3.15 -30.90 -16.96
CA ALA A 20 -2.69 -32.12 -16.27
C ALA A 20 -3.81 -32.86 -15.52
N GLY A 21 -4.86 -32.15 -15.08
CA GLY A 21 -5.98 -32.75 -14.35
C GLY A 21 -6.97 -33.56 -15.20
N GLY A 22 -7.10 -33.24 -16.49
CA GLY A 22 -8.01 -33.94 -17.40
C GLY A 22 -7.48 -35.30 -17.88
N VAL A 23 -6.14 -35.44 -18.00
CA VAL A 23 -5.51 -36.66 -18.53
C VAL A 23 -5.53 -37.81 -17.52
N LEU A 24 -5.68 -37.53 -16.22
CA LEU A 24 -5.81 -38.55 -15.18
C LEU A 24 -7.24 -39.02 -14.89
N SER A 25 -8.24 -38.60 -15.68
CA SER A 25 -9.62 -39.10 -15.55
C SER A 25 -9.86 -40.41 -16.30
N LEU A 26 -8.95 -40.82 -17.20
CA LEU A 26 -9.14 -42.06 -17.95
C LEU A 26 -8.66 -43.32 -17.21
N THR A 27 -7.85 -43.19 -16.16
CA THR A 27 -7.36 -44.33 -15.37
C THR A 27 -8.19 -44.64 -14.11
N GLY A 28 -9.02 -43.70 -13.64
CA GLY A 28 -9.85 -43.87 -12.44
C GLY A 28 -11.21 -44.57 -12.66
N VAL A 29 -11.67 -44.70 -13.91
CA VAL A 29 -12.92 -45.42 -14.24
C VAL A 29 -12.73 -46.95 -14.21
N ILE A 30 -11.48 -47.43 -14.22
CA ILE A 30 -11.16 -48.86 -14.36
C ILE A 30 -11.05 -49.58 -13.00
N THR A 31 -10.85 -48.86 -11.89
CA THR A 31 -10.64 -49.47 -10.56
C THR A 31 -11.57 -48.79 -9.56
N GLY A 32 -12.71 -49.43 -9.27
CA GLY A 32 -13.84 -48.88 -8.52
C GLY A 32 -13.61 -48.53 -7.04
N ASP A 33 -12.74 -47.55 -6.76
CA ASP A 33 -12.50 -47.02 -5.40
C ASP A 33 -13.05 -45.60 -5.26
N GLY A 34 -14.25 -45.49 -4.67
CA GLY A 34 -15.00 -44.24 -4.47
C GLY A 34 -14.39 -43.24 -3.47
N THR A 35 -13.28 -43.58 -2.83
CA THR A 35 -12.56 -42.72 -1.86
C THR A 35 -11.64 -41.72 -2.55
N LEU A 36 -11.02 -42.11 -3.67
CA LEU A 36 -10.09 -41.27 -4.43
C LEU A 36 -10.80 -40.14 -5.18
N THR A 37 -12.02 -40.40 -5.65
CA THR A 37 -12.87 -39.37 -6.26
C THR A 37 -13.29 -38.33 -5.22
N GLY A 38 -13.77 -38.76 -4.04
CA GLY A 38 -14.14 -37.85 -2.95
C GLY A 38 -13.02 -36.92 -2.51
N LEU A 39 -11.79 -37.46 -2.35
CA LEU A 39 -10.60 -36.66 -2.01
C LEU A 39 -10.23 -35.66 -3.11
N SER A 40 -10.46 -36.00 -4.39
CA SER A 40 -10.22 -35.11 -5.53
C SER A 40 -11.14 -33.88 -5.51
N TRP A 41 -12.43 -34.08 -5.18
CA TRP A 41 -13.37 -32.97 -5.01
C TRP A 41 -13.02 -32.08 -3.82
N ILE A 42 -12.57 -32.67 -2.71
CA ILE A 42 -12.09 -31.91 -1.55
C ILE A 42 -10.86 -31.08 -1.92
N MET A 43 -9.92 -31.63 -2.68
CA MET A 43 -8.75 -30.88 -3.18
C MET A 43 -9.12 -29.75 -4.13
N TRP A 44 -10.14 -29.96 -4.97
CA TRP A 44 -10.63 -28.95 -5.89
C TRP A 44 -11.36 -27.80 -5.15
N LEU A 45 -12.24 -28.15 -4.20
CA LEU A 45 -12.91 -27.19 -3.33
C LEU A 45 -11.92 -26.44 -2.43
N LEU A 46 -10.91 -27.13 -1.91
CA LEU A 46 -9.85 -26.51 -1.12
C LEU A 46 -9.03 -25.55 -1.99
N GLY A 47 -8.73 -25.91 -3.24
CA GLY A 47 -8.07 -25.04 -4.20
C GLY A 47 -8.89 -23.79 -4.55
N ILE A 48 -10.20 -23.92 -4.72
CA ILE A 48 -11.12 -22.79 -4.94
C ILE A 48 -11.21 -21.92 -3.68
N LEU A 49 -11.29 -22.53 -2.50
CA LEU A 49 -11.31 -21.82 -1.23
C LEU A 49 -10.00 -21.02 -1.04
N LEU A 50 -8.85 -21.61 -1.38
CA LEU A 50 -7.56 -20.93 -1.38
C LEU A 50 -7.50 -19.81 -2.42
N LEU A 51 -8.09 -19.99 -3.60
CA LEU A 51 -8.15 -18.95 -4.63
C LEU A 51 -9.01 -17.77 -4.18
N LEU A 52 -10.15 -18.03 -3.55
CA LEU A 52 -11.05 -17.02 -2.99
C LEU A 52 -10.41 -16.29 -1.81
N TRP A 53 -9.72 -17.04 -0.94
CA TRP A 53 -8.95 -16.48 0.17
C TRP A 53 -7.76 -15.64 -0.32
N ASN A 54 -7.05 -16.08 -1.36
CA ASN A 54 -5.97 -15.32 -2.00
C ASN A 54 -6.50 -14.04 -2.67
N ARG A 55 -7.68 -14.10 -3.29
CA ARG A 55 -8.35 -12.90 -3.84
C ARG A 55 -8.73 -11.91 -2.75
N SER A 56 -9.13 -12.39 -1.57
CA SER A 56 -9.40 -11.54 -0.40
C SER A 56 -8.14 -10.98 0.26
N ARG A 57 -6.97 -11.59 0.04
CA ARG A 57 -5.67 -11.09 0.50
C ARG A 57 -5.00 -10.12 -0.47
N ARG A 58 -5.63 -9.76 -1.58
CA ARG A 58 -5.04 -8.79 -2.50
C ARG A 58 -4.77 -7.49 -1.72
N PRO A 59 -3.50 -7.04 -1.62
CA PRO A 59 -3.23 -5.75 -1.02
C PRO A 59 -4.01 -4.72 -1.83
N ALA A 60 -4.74 -3.84 -1.14
CA ALA A 60 -5.50 -2.80 -1.80
C ALA A 60 -4.55 -2.00 -2.69
N ASP A 61 -4.90 -1.87 -3.99
CA ASP A 61 -4.04 -1.21 -4.94
C ASP A 61 -3.84 0.25 -4.49
N PRO A 62 -2.59 0.73 -4.32
CA PRO A 62 -2.36 2.07 -3.77
C PRO A 62 -3.03 3.19 -4.58
N ARG A 63 -3.24 2.95 -5.89
CA ARG A 63 -3.93 3.89 -6.78
C ARG A 63 -5.43 3.96 -6.51
N GLU A 64 -6.07 2.84 -6.21
CA GLU A 64 -7.50 2.80 -5.85
C GLU A 64 -7.70 3.47 -4.49
N LEU A 65 -6.81 3.20 -3.54
CA LEU A 65 -6.83 3.89 -2.25
C LEU A 65 -6.59 5.39 -2.40
N ALA A 66 -5.69 5.83 -3.27
CA ALA A 66 -5.48 7.25 -3.57
C ALA A 66 -6.73 7.91 -4.17
N ALA A 67 -7.42 7.23 -5.09
CA ALA A 67 -8.68 7.72 -5.66
C ALA A 67 -9.78 7.81 -4.59
N ALA A 68 -9.93 6.79 -3.74
CA ALA A 68 -10.90 6.80 -2.65
C ALA A 68 -10.56 7.83 -1.56
N ALA A 69 -9.27 8.05 -1.28
CA ALA A 69 -8.80 9.09 -0.36
C ALA A 69 -9.11 10.49 -0.91
N ALA A 70 -8.88 10.72 -2.20
CA ALA A 70 -9.26 11.97 -2.87
C ALA A 70 -10.79 12.20 -2.86
N ALA A 71 -11.58 11.13 -2.87
CA ALA A 71 -13.03 11.18 -2.68
C ALA A 71 -13.47 11.41 -1.21
N GLY A 72 -12.52 11.53 -0.28
CA GLY A 72 -12.79 11.79 1.14
C GLY A 72 -13.08 10.55 1.99
N ASP A 73 -12.80 9.33 1.50
CA ASP A 73 -12.97 8.12 2.31
C ASP A 73 -11.88 8.02 3.40
N ALA A 74 -12.28 8.30 4.64
CA ALA A 74 -11.43 8.23 5.81
C ALA A 74 -10.82 6.82 6.08
N ARG A 75 -11.40 5.74 5.54
CA ARG A 75 -10.79 4.41 5.59
C ARG A 75 -9.66 4.29 4.58
N ALA A 76 -9.85 4.80 3.38
CA ALA A 76 -8.83 4.78 2.33
C ALA A 76 -7.61 5.63 2.71
N VAL A 77 -7.83 6.81 3.28
CA VAL A 77 -6.77 7.69 3.82
C VAL A 77 -5.94 6.96 4.88
N ARG A 78 -6.60 6.28 5.84
CA ARG A 78 -5.91 5.46 6.84
C ARG A 78 -5.16 4.29 6.22
N GLY A 79 -5.75 3.64 5.21
CA GLY A 79 -5.10 2.56 4.45
C GLY A 79 -3.81 3.01 3.77
N LEU A 80 -3.83 4.17 3.10
CA LEU A 80 -2.64 4.77 2.49
C LEU A 80 -1.55 5.05 3.52
N ARG A 81 -1.91 5.63 4.67
CA ARG A 81 -0.96 5.88 5.75
C ARG A 81 -0.29 4.58 6.22
N THR A 82 -1.07 3.53 6.46
CA THR A 82 -0.53 2.24 6.88
C THR A 82 0.42 1.65 5.83
N LEU A 83 0.04 1.69 4.54
CA LEU A 83 0.90 1.22 3.45
C LEU A 83 2.18 2.06 3.31
N ALA A 84 2.10 3.35 3.60
CA ALA A 84 3.27 4.21 3.58
C ALA A 84 4.25 3.87 4.72
N LEU A 85 3.73 3.60 5.91
CA LEU A 85 4.55 3.19 7.06
C LEU A 85 5.23 1.85 6.83
N THR A 86 4.53 0.89 6.20
CA THR A 86 5.16 -0.38 5.80
C THR A 86 6.20 -0.16 4.71
N ALA A 87 5.91 0.65 3.70
CA ALA A 87 6.89 0.98 2.65
C ALA A 87 8.15 1.66 3.22
N ARG A 88 8.01 2.50 4.24
CA ARG A 88 9.14 3.09 4.98
C ARG A 88 9.97 2.00 5.68
N ALA A 89 9.32 1.07 6.37
CA ALA A 89 9.98 -0.04 7.05
C ALA A 89 10.71 -0.99 6.09
N GLU A 90 10.17 -1.18 4.88
CA GLU A 90 10.79 -1.93 3.78
C GLU A 90 11.97 -1.20 3.11
N GLY A 91 12.34 0.00 3.58
CA GLY A 91 13.42 0.78 2.99
C GLY A 91 13.04 1.45 1.66
N ARG A 92 11.75 1.70 1.41
CA ARG A 92 11.22 2.38 0.21
C ARG A 92 10.67 3.77 0.57
N PRO A 93 11.53 4.72 1.01
CA PRO A 93 11.07 6.03 1.49
C PRO A 93 10.37 6.85 0.40
N ASP A 94 10.75 6.72 -0.88
CA ASP A 94 10.08 7.46 -1.95
C ASP A 94 8.63 7.01 -2.16
N ALA A 95 8.35 5.72 -1.96
CA ALA A 95 6.98 5.20 -2.03
C ALA A 95 6.16 5.67 -0.82
N ALA A 96 6.76 5.63 0.37
CA ALA A 96 6.15 6.15 1.59
C ALA A 96 5.81 7.64 1.47
N GLU A 97 6.73 8.45 0.94
CA GLU A 97 6.54 9.90 0.78
C GLU A 97 5.38 10.22 -0.16
N ARG A 98 5.24 9.50 -1.29
CA ARG A 98 4.11 9.68 -2.21
C ARG A 98 2.77 9.35 -1.56
N MET A 99 2.70 8.23 -0.84
CA MET A 99 1.47 7.79 -0.18
C MET A 99 1.08 8.72 0.98
N LEU A 100 2.07 9.18 1.77
CA LEU A 100 1.84 10.15 2.83
C LEU A 100 1.39 11.50 2.30
N ARG A 101 1.93 11.98 1.17
CA ARG A 101 1.45 13.21 0.52
C ARG A 101 -0.02 13.09 0.10
N GLN A 102 -0.40 11.98 -0.53
CA GLN A 102 -1.80 11.76 -0.92
C GLN A 102 -2.75 11.73 0.29
N ALA A 103 -2.34 11.09 1.39
CA ALA A 103 -3.12 11.08 2.61
C ALA A 103 -3.16 12.46 3.32
N ALA A 104 -2.07 13.22 3.26
CA ALA A 104 -2.00 14.59 3.75
C ALA A 104 -2.88 15.56 2.93
N GLU A 105 -2.90 15.44 1.61
CA GLU A 105 -3.79 16.19 0.71
C GLU A 105 -5.27 15.91 1.00
N ALA A 106 -5.60 14.69 1.44
CA ALA A 106 -6.92 14.32 1.91
C ALA A 106 -7.25 14.83 3.34
N GLY A 107 -6.35 15.57 3.98
CA GLY A 107 -6.56 16.23 5.27
C GLY A 107 -6.20 15.40 6.51
N ASP A 108 -5.48 14.28 6.38
CA ASP A 108 -5.04 13.49 7.54
C ASP A 108 -3.85 14.14 8.25
N ALA A 109 -4.12 14.71 9.42
CA ALA A 109 -3.13 15.38 10.26
C ALA A 109 -1.99 14.43 10.70
N GLU A 110 -2.28 13.14 10.87
CA GLU A 110 -1.26 12.14 11.21
C GLU A 110 -0.30 11.86 10.04
N SER A 111 -0.83 11.77 8.82
CA SER A 111 0.00 11.65 7.62
C SER A 111 0.87 12.87 7.37
N MET A 112 0.39 14.09 7.67
CA MET A 112 1.20 15.31 7.62
C MET A 112 2.38 15.23 8.61
N TRP A 113 2.14 14.75 9.83
CA TRP A 113 3.19 14.55 10.83
C TRP A 113 4.22 13.50 10.40
N GLU A 114 3.77 12.34 9.93
CA GLU A 114 4.67 11.27 9.47
C GLU A 114 5.45 11.68 8.22
N LEU A 115 4.85 12.49 7.33
CA LEU A 115 5.55 13.09 6.20
C LEU A 115 6.64 14.05 6.66
N GLY A 116 6.35 14.91 7.64
CA GLY A 116 7.36 15.77 8.27
C GLY A 116 8.54 14.97 8.81
N ARG A 117 8.28 13.89 9.56
CA ARG A 117 9.34 13.01 10.09
C ARG A 117 10.15 12.32 8.98
N LEU A 118 9.50 11.94 7.89
CA LEU A 118 10.17 11.31 6.76
C LEU A 118 11.07 12.30 6.02
N VAL A 119 10.58 13.52 5.77
CA VAL A 119 11.34 14.59 5.13
C VAL A 119 12.49 15.05 6.03
N GLU A 120 12.26 15.20 7.33
CA GLU A 120 13.28 15.58 8.31
C GLU A 120 14.46 14.61 8.25
N HIS A 121 14.18 13.31 8.23
CA HIS A 121 15.21 12.28 8.16
C HIS A 121 16.00 12.30 6.85
N ARG A 122 15.39 12.71 5.74
CA ARG A 122 16.01 12.69 4.41
C ARG A 122 16.71 13.98 4.02
N ARG A 123 16.14 15.11 4.42
CA ARG A 123 16.46 16.45 3.89
C ARG A 123 16.64 17.49 4.99
N GLY A 124 16.35 17.13 6.24
CA GLY A 124 16.52 18.00 7.41
C GLY A 124 15.26 18.76 7.82
N LEU A 125 15.36 19.40 8.97
CA LEU A 125 14.28 20.12 9.63
C LEU A 125 13.66 21.26 8.77
N PRO A 126 14.43 22.08 8.02
CA PRO A 126 13.86 23.21 7.27
C PRO A 126 12.80 22.81 6.24
N GLU A 127 12.98 21.64 5.61
CA GLU A 127 12.02 21.12 4.63
C GLU A 127 10.85 20.38 5.28
N ALA A 128 11.01 19.93 6.53
CA ALA A 128 10.01 19.21 7.31
C ALA A 128 9.06 20.13 8.08
N GLU A 129 9.56 21.29 8.51
CA GLU A 129 8.81 22.28 9.29
C GLU A 129 7.43 22.65 8.70
N PRO A 130 7.26 22.93 7.38
CA PRO A 130 5.95 23.26 6.84
C PRO A 130 4.95 22.10 7.01
N TRP A 131 5.40 20.85 6.90
CA TRP A 131 4.54 19.67 7.11
C TRP A 131 4.13 19.52 8.57
N PHE A 132 5.05 19.76 9.50
CA PHE A 132 4.74 19.73 10.93
C PHE A 132 3.79 20.86 11.36
N ARG A 133 3.95 22.06 10.77
CA ARG A 133 3.05 23.19 11.00
C ARG A 133 1.65 22.89 10.50
N MET A 134 1.54 22.37 9.27
CA MET A 134 0.27 21.96 8.70
C MET A 134 -0.41 20.86 9.55
N ALA A 135 0.36 19.90 10.08
CA ALA A 135 -0.17 18.91 11.02
C ALA A 135 -0.75 19.56 12.29
N ALA A 136 -0.11 20.60 12.83
CA ALA A 136 -0.62 21.34 14.00
C ALA A 136 -1.93 22.07 13.68
N ASP A 137 -2.00 22.71 12.51
CA ASP A 137 -3.19 23.44 12.04
C ASP A 137 -4.39 22.49 11.83
N HIS A 138 -4.12 21.29 11.29
CA HIS A 138 -5.11 20.22 11.13
C HIS A 138 -5.41 19.43 12.42
N GLY A 139 -4.84 19.84 13.56
CA GLY A 139 -5.23 19.31 14.87
C GLY A 139 -4.42 18.12 15.39
N HIS A 140 -3.29 17.78 14.78
CA HIS A 140 -2.40 16.73 15.31
C HIS A 140 -1.86 17.15 16.68
N THR A 141 -2.13 16.34 17.70
CA THR A 141 -1.89 16.66 19.12
C THR A 141 -0.41 16.87 19.45
N VAL A 142 0.48 16.08 18.85
CA VAL A 142 1.93 16.21 19.09
C VAL A 142 2.47 17.48 18.43
N ALA A 143 2.11 17.73 17.17
CA ALA A 143 2.50 18.94 16.45
C ALA A 143 1.97 20.20 17.15
N LYS A 144 0.69 20.21 17.57
CA LYS A 144 0.11 21.31 18.35
C LYS A 144 0.89 21.62 19.63
N ARG A 145 1.35 20.58 20.35
CA ARG A 145 2.18 20.77 21.54
C ARG A 145 3.55 21.36 21.20
N LEU A 146 4.10 20.98 20.04
CA LEU A 146 5.41 21.42 19.57
C LEU A 146 5.41 22.89 19.13
N PHE A 147 4.32 23.37 18.52
CA PHE A 147 4.14 24.74 18.03
C PHE A 147 3.35 25.67 18.96
N ARG A 148 2.84 25.18 20.10
CA ARG A 148 2.26 26.03 21.14
C ARG A 148 3.25 27.13 21.54
N PRO A 149 2.78 28.36 21.87
CA PRO A 149 3.61 29.41 22.44
C PRO A 149 4.51 28.88 23.58
N GLY A 150 5.83 29.00 23.42
CA GLY A 150 6.85 28.47 24.35
C GLY A 150 7.31 27.02 24.10
N GLY A 151 6.84 26.37 23.01
CA GLY A 151 7.23 25.02 22.59
C GLY A 151 8.60 24.95 21.91
N ALA A 152 9.09 23.72 21.67
CA ALA A 152 10.44 23.45 21.17
C ALA A 152 10.70 24.00 19.75
N LEU A 153 9.70 24.00 18.87
CA LEU A 153 9.81 24.57 17.51
C LEU A 153 9.26 25.99 17.39
N HIS A 154 8.52 26.47 18.39
CA HIS A 154 8.00 27.85 18.39
C HIS A 154 9.08 28.89 18.73
N ARG A 155 10.28 28.47 19.18
CA ARG A 155 11.31 29.41 19.63
C ARG A 155 11.94 30.28 18.54
N ASP A 156 11.85 29.91 17.25
CA ASP A 156 12.59 30.61 16.17
C ASP A 156 11.71 31.17 15.02
N GLY A 157 10.37 31.12 15.13
CA GLY A 157 9.46 31.66 14.11
C GLY A 157 8.91 33.04 14.47
N ALA A 158 9.64 34.10 14.12
CA ALA A 158 9.24 35.49 14.36
C ALA A 158 7.80 35.80 13.90
N GLY A 159 6.97 36.28 14.84
CA GLY A 159 5.95 37.30 14.60
C GLY A 159 6.48 38.63 15.14
N PRO A 160 6.24 39.77 14.46
CA PRO A 160 6.94 41.01 14.73
C PRO A 160 6.64 41.54 16.14
N THR A 161 7.68 42.03 16.79
CA THR A 161 7.55 43.08 17.81
C THR A 161 6.76 44.24 17.21
N ALA A 162 5.52 44.42 17.67
CA ALA A 162 4.82 45.71 17.76
C ALA A 162 3.66 45.56 18.73
#